data_AF-A0A2N5AH39-F1
#
_entry.id   AF-A0A2N5AH39-F1
#
_cell.length_a   1.000
_cell.length_b   1.000
_cell.length_c   1.000
_cell.angle_alpha   90.00
_cell.angle_beta   90.00
_cell.angle_gamma   90.00
#
_symmetry.space_group_name_H-M   'P 1'
#
loop_
_entity.id
_entity.type
_entity.pdbx_description
1 polymer ?
#
loop_
_entity_poly.entity_id
_entity_poly.type
_entity_poly.pdbx_seq_one_letter_code
_entity_poly.pdbx_strand_id
1 'polypeptide(L)'
;LPLKAISEAITPELLREIITILDHDLRTKFGIAQPHVLVCGLNPHAGEGGHMGTEEIDTIIPVLEEMRAKGMNLSGPLPADTLFQPKYLDHADAVLAMYHDQGLPVLKYQGFGRGVNITLGLPFIRTSVDHGTALELAGQGKADVGSFITALNLAIKMIVNTQ
;
A
#
# COMPACT_ATOMS: atom_id res chain seq x y z
N LEU A 1 12.75 6.15 2.30
CA LEU A 1 14.12 5.78 2.74
C LEU A 1 15.02 5.69 1.52
N PRO A 2 16.34 5.94 1.62
CA PRO A 2 17.29 5.55 0.58
C PRO A 2 17.24 4.04 0.33
N LEU A 3 17.39 3.60 -0.93
CA LEU A 3 17.24 2.19 -1.31
C LEU A 3 18.11 1.23 -0.48
N LYS A 4 19.37 1.63 -0.22
CA LYS A 4 20.33 0.83 0.56
C LYS A 4 19.93 0.54 2.01
N ALA A 5 18.94 1.25 2.55
CA ALA A 5 18.50 1.12 3.94
C ALA A 5 17.20 0.32 4.06
N ILE A 6 16.63 -0.16 2.94
CA ILE A 6 15.32 -0.81 2.95
C ILE A 6 15.40 -2.18 3.60
N SER A 7 16.33 -3.05 3.19
CA SER A 7 16.39 -4.43 3.70
C SER A 7 16.52 -4.47 5.22
N GLU A 8 17.39 -3.64 5.79
CA GLU A 8 17.56 -3.53 7.25
C GLU A 8 16.33 -2.95 7.96
N ALA A 9 15.52 -2.14 7.27
CA ALA A 9 14.32 -1.53 7.84
C ALA A 9 13.13 -2.50 7.90
N ILE A 10 13.09 -3.55 7.07
CA ILE A 10 12.00 -4.53 7.06
C ILE A 10 12.23 -5.54 8.19
N THR A 11 11.76 -5.18 9.39
CA THR A 11 11.80 -6.06 10.57
C THR A 11 10.45 -6.75 10.81
N PRO A 12 10.43 -7.85 11.58
CA PRO A 12 9.19 -8.50 11.98
C PRO A 12 8.22 -7.55 12.71
N GLU A 13 8.74 -6.69 13.58
CA GLU A 13 7.96 -5.72 14.36
C GLU A 13 7.29 -4.70 13.44
N LEU A 14 8.05 -4.15 12.48
CA LEU A 14 7.51 -3.20 11.51
C LEU A 14 6.41 -3.83 10.66
N LEU A 15 6.62 -5.05 10.14
CA LEU A 15 5.62 -5.71 9.32
C LEU A 15 4.33 -6.01 10.10
N ARG A 16 4.44 -6.47 11.35
CA ARG A 16 3.26 -6.68 12.22
C ARG A 16 2.49 -5.39 12.42
N GLU A 17 3.18 -4.30 12.72
CA GLU A 17 2.56 -2.99 12.90
C GLU A 17 1.84 -2.53 11.63
N ILE A 18 2.53 -2.52 10.49
CA ILE A 18 1.99 -2.06 9.21
C ILE A 18 0.79 -2.91 8.76
N ILE A 19 0.89 -4.24 8.85
CA ILE A 19 -0.21 -5.14 8.46
C ILE A 19 -1.41 -4.94 9.38
N THR A 20 -1.18 -4.79 10.70
CA THR A 20 -2.27 -4.54 11.67
C THR A 20 -2.99 -3.23 11.36
N ILE A 21 -2.23 -2.15 11.12
CA ILE A 21 -2.79 -0.85 10.76
C ILE A 21 -3.57 -0.94 9.45
N LEU A 22 -3.01 -1.62 8.44
CA LEU A 22 -3.64 -1.77 7.13
C LEU A 22 -4.97 -2.54 7.21
N ASP A 23 -4.97 -3.73 7.82
CA ASP A 23 -6.21 -4.52 7.99
C ASP A 23 -7.25 -3.78 8.83
N HIS A 24 -6.82 -3.16 9.94
CA HIS A 24 -7.70 -2.37 10.79
C HIS A 24 -8.37 -1.24 10.01
N ASP A 25 -7.60 -0.42 9.30
CA ASP A 25 -8.15 0.74 8.59
C ASP A 25 -8.93 0.35 7.33
N LEU A 26 -8.60 -0.74 6.64
CA LEU A 26 -9.44 -1.26 5.56
C LEU A 26 -10.84 -1.65 6.09
N ARG A 27 -10.92 -2.22 7.30
CA ARG A 27 -12.20 -2.49 7.95
C ARG A 27 -12.89 -1.21 8.39
N THR A 28 -12.20 -0.40 9.19
CA THR A 28 -12.85 0.69 9.93
C THR A 28 -13.02 1.95 9.10
N LYS A 29 -12.12 2.25 8.16
CA LYS A 29 -12.16 3.47 7.33
C LYS A 29 -12.67 3.22 5.90
N PHE A 30 -12.50 2.02 5.36
CA PHE A 30 -13.01 1.67 4.03
C PHE A 30 -14.28 0.81 4.08
N GLY A 31 -14.68 0.30 5.25
CA GLY A 31 -15.90 -0.50 5.40
C GLY A 31 -15.78 -1.92 4.84
N ILE A 32 -14.56 -2.45 4.68
CA ILE A 32 -14.31 -3.77 4.09
C ILE A 32 -14.28 -4.81 5.21
N ALA A 33 -15.35 -5.58 5.36
CA ALA A 33 -15.51 -6.48 6.50
C ALA A 33 -14.42 -7.57 6.62
N GLN A 34 -13.91 -8.07 5.48
CA GLN A 34 -12.85 -9.08 5.41
C GLN A 34 -11.83 -8.69 4.32
N PRO A 35 -10.91 -7.75 4.61
CA PRO A 35 -9.98 -7.25 3.61
C PRO A 35 -9.06 -8.35 3.09
N HIS A 36 -8.90 -8.44 1.78
CA HIS A 36 -7.88 -9.26 1.14
C HIS A 36 -6.69 -8.39 0.72
N VAL A 37 -5.52 -8.66 1.29
CA VAL A 37 -4.29 -7.91 0.99
C VAL A 37 -3.29 -8.80 0.26
N LEU A 38 -2.82 -8.33 -0.89
CA LEU A 38 -1.65 -8.91 -1.58
C LEU A 38 -0.38 -8.30 -0.99
N VAL A 39 0.62 -9.13 -0.69
CA VAL A 39 1.89 -8.68 -0.09
C VAL A 39 3.03 -9.03 -1.04
N CYS A 40 3.82 -8.03 -1.41
CA CYS A 40 5.04 -8.23 -2.20
C CYS A 40 6.13 -8.90 -1.37
N GLY A 41 6.99 -9.68 -2.01
CA GLY A 41 8.34 -9.93 -1.49
C GLY A 41 9.18 -8.66 -1.49
N LEU A 42 10.24 -8.64 -0.69
CA LEU A 42 11.25 -7.59 -0.73
C LEU A 42 12.16 -7.77 -1.96
N ASN A 43 12.60 -9.00 -2.17
CA ASN A 43 13.54 -9.36 -3.20
C ASN A 43 12.83 -9.66 -4.54
N PRO A 44 13.54 -9.52 -5.68
CA PRO A 44 13.07 -10.05 -6.96
C PRO A 44 12.65 -11.51 -6.81
N HIS A 45 11.59 -11.91 -7.51
CA HIS A 45 11.03 -13.26 -7.41
C HIS A 45 10.66 -13.69 -5.98
N ALA A 46 10.44 -12.74 -5.06
CA ALA A 46 10.22 -13.01 -3.65
C ALA A 46 11.33 -13.91 -3.05
N GLY A 47 12.57 -13.62 -3.41
CA GLY A 47 13.76 -14.31 -2.90
C GLY A 47 14.07 -15.64 -3.58
N GLU A 48 13.22 -16.13 -4.50
CA GLU A 48 13.43 -17.39 -5.24
C GLU A 48 13.82 -18.55 -4.29
N GLY A 49 13.04 -18.75 -3.22
CA GLY A 49 13.31 -19.81 -2.24
C GLY A 49 14.62 -19.64 -1.45
N GLY A 50 15.16 -18.42 -1.36
CA GLY A 50 16.41 -18.11 -0.67
C GLY A 50 17.61 -17.89 -1.61
N HIS A 51 17.44 -18.13 -2.90
CA HIS A 51 18.51 -17.96 -3.89
C HIS A 51 18.77 -16.49 -4.28
N MET A 52 17.81 -15.59 -4.01
CA MET A 52 17.89 -14.16 -4.32
C MET A 52 17.64 -13.29 -3.09
N GLY A 53 18.19 -13.68 -1.93
CA GLY A 53 17.94 -13.02 -0.64
C GLY A 53 17.10 -13.89 0.28
N THR A 54 17.13 -13.62 1.58
CA THR A 54 16.54 -14.49 2.61
C THR A 54 15.50 -13.77 3.47
N GLU A 55 15.28 -12.48 3.26
CA GLU A 55 14.35 -11.66 4.04
C GLU A 55 12.91 -12.20 3.98
N GLU A 56 12.51 -12.83 2.87
CA GLU A 56 11.23 -13.53 2.79
C GLU A 56 11.14 -14.68 3.78
N ILE A 57 12.17 -15.52 3.86
CA ILE A 57 12.19 -16.72 4.71
C ILE A 57 12.35 -16.33 6.17
N ASP A 58 13.26 -15.40 6.44
CA ASP A 58 13.69 -15.06 7.79
C ASP A 58 12.71 -14.10 8.48
N THR A 59 11.95 -13.31 7.73
CA THR A 59 11.11 -12.23 8.28
C THR A 59 9.69 -12.21 7.70
N ILE A 60 9.52 -12.10 6.38
CA ILE A 60 8.19 -11.81 5.78
C ILE A 60 7.24 -13.01 5.95
N ILE A 61 7.64 -14.21 5.54
CA ILE A 61 6.83 -15.44 5.60
C ILE A 61 6.39 -15.73 7.05
N PRO A 62 7.28 -15.75 8.06
CA PRO A 62 6.88 -15.97 9.45
C PRO A 62 5.83 -14.97 9.94
N VAL A 63 5.97 -13.68 9.61
CA VAL A 63 4.98 -12.67 9.99
C VAL A 63 3.66 -12.88 9.27
N LEU A 64 3.67 -13.18 7.96
CA LEU A 64 2.43 -13.42 7.22
C LEU A 64 1.68 -14.64 7.75
N GLU A 65 2.38 -15.72 8.10
CA GLU A 65 1.77 -16.90 8.72
C GLU A 65 1.17 -16.58 10.09
N GLU A 66 1.88 -15.84 10.93
CA GLU A 66 1.37 -15.37 12.23
C GLU A 66 0.08 -14.55 12.07
N MET A 67 0.07 -13.62 11.11
CA MET A 67 -1.07 -12.72 10.89
C MET A 67 -2.26 -13.44 10.23
N ARG A 68 -2.01 -14.42 9.35
CA ARG A 68 -3.05 -15.34 8.83
C ARG A 68 -3.68 -16.17 9.94
N ALA A 69 -2.89 -16.67 10.89
CA ALA A 69 -3.40 -17.42 12.04
C ALA A 69 -4.34 -16.58 12.92
N LYS A 70 -4.21 -15.24 12.90
CA LYS A 70 -5.14 -14.29 13.53
C LYS A 70 -6.41 -14.00 12.70
N GLY A 71 -6.57 -14.65 11.55
CA GLY A 71 -7.74 -14.53 10.67
C GLY A 71 -7.64 -13.47 9.58
N MET A 72 -6.45 -12.90 9.34
CA MET A 72 -6.25 -11.94 8.25
C MET A 72 -6.11 -12.66 6.90
N ASN A 73 -6.76 -12.13 5.87
CA ASN A 73 -6.68 -12.68 4.51
C ASN A 73 -5.50 -12.02 3.76
N LEU A 74 -4.33 -12.67 3.83
CA LEU A 74 -3.08 -12.18 3.24
C LEU A 74 -2.56 -13.17 2.20
N SER A 75 -2.29 -12.70 0.98
CA SER A 75 -1.69 -13.49 -0.09
C SER A 75 -0.28 -13.00 -0.38
N GLY A 76 0.73 -13.85 -0.18
CA GLY A 76 2.14 -13.48 -0.33
C GLY A 76 3.13 -14.28 0.52
N PRO A 77 4.43 -13.96 0.45
CA PRO A 77 4.99 -12.93 -0.43
C PRO A 77 4.91 -13.34 -1.90
N LEU A 78 4.58 -12.40 -2.79
CA LEU A 78 4.55 -12.60 -4.24
C LEU A 78 5.62 -11.74 -4.93
N PRO A 79 6.17 -12.19 -6.07
CA PRO A 79 7.00 -11.35 -6.93
C PRO A 79 6.21 -10.11 -7.37
N ALA A 80 6.78 -8.91 -7.16
CA ALA A 80 6.07 -7.65 -7.44
C ALA A 80 5.69 -7.51 -8.92
N ASP A 81 6.56 -7.91 -9.83
CA ASP A 81 6.34 -7.91 -11.29
C ASP A 81 5.19 -8.83 -11.73
N THR A 82 4.88 -9.85 -10.93
CA THR A 82 3.77 -10.77 -11.19
C THR A 82 2.48 -10.34 -10.49
N LEU A 83 2.58 -9.82 -9.26
CA LEU A 83 1.45 -9.42 -8.41
C LEU A 83 0.61 -8.32 -9.05
N PHE A 84 1.21 -7.36 -9.75
CA PHE A 84 0.49 -6.21 -10.33
C PHE A 84 -0.32 -6.52 -11.61
N GLN A 85 -0.54 -7.79 -11.92
CA GLN A 85 -1.38 -8.21 -13.04
C GLN A 85 -2.87 -8.21 -12.65
N PRO A 86 -3.80 -7.86 -13.56
CA PRO A 86 -5.24 -7.79 -13.26
C PRO A 86 -5.80 -9.05 -12.59
N LYS A 87 -5.35 -10.25 -13.02
CA LYS A 87 -5.77 -11.54 -12.44
C LYS A 87 -5.55 -11.67 -10.92
N TYR A 88 -4.64 -10.88 -10.33
CA TYR A 88 -4.47 -10.81 -8.88
C TYR A 88 -5.19 -9.58 -8.31
N LEU A 89 -5.02 -8.41 -8.94
CA LEU A 89 -5.56 -7.15 -8.46
C LEU A 89 -7.11 -7.15 -8.40
N ASP A 90 -7.79 -7.80 -9.34
CA ASP A 90 -9.25 -7.89 -9.40
C ASP A 90 -9.86 -8.65 -8.21
N HIS A 91 -9.02 -9.36 -7.44
CA HIS A 91 -9.43 -10.16 -6.30
C HIS A 91 -8.94 -9.61 -4.96
N ALA A 92 -8.30 -8.43 -4.94
CA ALA A 92 -7.70 -7.86 -3.73
C ALA A 92 -8.21 -6.45 -3.44
N ASP A 93 -8.27 -6.11 -2.15
CA ASP A 93 -8.69 -4.78 -1.68
C ASP A 93 -7.50 -3.82 -1.56
N ALA A 94 -6.30 -4.36 -1.30
CA ALA A 94 -5.08 -3.60 -1.18
C ALA A 94 -3.83 -4.40 -1.57
N VAL A 95 -2.77 -3.67 -1.91
CA VAL A 95 -1.42 -4.20 -2.11
C VAL A 95 -0.48 -3.57 -1.10
N LEU A 96 0.28 -4.39 -0.38
CA LEU A 96 1.39 -3.99 0.48
C LEU A 96 2.71 -4.21 -0.26
N ALA A 97 3.24 -3.13 -0.81
CA ALA A 97 4.60 -3.08 -1.34
C ALA A 97 5.61 -2.87 -0.19
N MET A 98 6.81 -3.47 -0.31
CA MET A 98 7.86 -3.36 0.70
C MET A 98 8.57 -2.00 0.67
N TYR A 99 8.56 -1.32 -0.49
CA TYR A 99 9.15 0.01 -0.62
C TYR A 99 8.50 0.86 -1.70
N HIS A 100 8.81 2.16 -1.66
CA HIS A 100 8.19 3.21 -2.48
C HIS A 100 8.16 2.90 -3.98
N ASP A 101 9.33 2.68 -4.57
CA ASP A 101 9.45 2.47 -6.02
C ASP A 101 9.00 1.07 -6.47
N GLN A 102 8.62 0.19 -5.55
CA GLN A 102 8.06 -1.12 -5.89
C GLN A 102 6.57 -1.02 -6.29
N GLY A 103 5.80 -0.14 -5.63
CA GLY A 103 4.35 -0.03 -5.83
C GLY A 103 3.91 1.22 -6.59
N LEU A 104 4.53 2.37 -6.32
CA LEU A 104 4.05 3.63 -6.87
C LEU A 104 4.16 3.76 -8.39
N PRO A 105 5.19 3.23 -9.09
CA PRO A 105 5.24 3.32 -10.54
C PRO A 105 4.00 2.73 -11.23
N VAL A 106 3.52 1.56 -10.77
CA VAL A 106 2.31 0.92 -11.30
C VAL A 106 1.06 1.74 -10.95
N LEU A 107 0.94 2.18 -9.70
CA LEU A 107 -0.20 2.99 -9.26
C LEU A 107 -0.31 4.30 -10.06
N LYS A 108 0.82 4.99 -10.27
CA LYS A 108 0.88 6.24 -11.03
C LYS A 108 0.55 6.04 -12.51
N TYR A 109 1.03 4.95 -13.10
CA TYR A 109 0.73 4.58 -14.47
C TYR A 109 -0.77 4.35 -14.67
N GLN A 110 -1.42 3.61 -13.77
CA GLN A 110 -2.85 3.32 -13.84
C GLN A 110 -3.74 4.48 -13.37
N GLY A 111 -3.23 5.34 -12.48
CA GLY A 111 -4.01 6.37 -11.80
C GLY A 111 -4.32 7.63 -12.63
N PHE A 112 -3.64 7.84 -13.76
CA PHE A 112 -3.83 8.99 -14.66
C PHE A 112 -3.93 10.36 -13.93
N GLY A 113 -3.10 10.57 -12.90
CA GLY A 113 -3.09 11.80 -12.10
C GLY A 113 -4.20 11.93 -11.05
N ARG A 114 -5.06 10.91 -10.90
CA ARG A 114 -6.15 10.83 -9.90
C ARG A 114 -5.78 9.96 -8.71
N GLY A 115 -4.49 9.72 -8.49
CA GLY A 115 -4.00 9.12 -7.26
C GLY A 115 -4.37 9.99 -6.05
N VAL A 116 -4.64 9.34 -4.93
CA VAL A 116 -4.87 9.99 -3.63
C VAL A 116 -3.91 9.36 -2.63
N ASN A 117 -3.21 10.21 -1.88
CA ASN A 117 -2.41 9.75 -0.75
C ASN A 117 -3.31 9.68 0.49
N ILE A 118 -3.28 8.56 1.20
CA ILE A 118 -4.09 8.31 2.40
C ILE A 118 -3.12 7.92 3.52
N THR A 119 -3.27 8.53 4.69
CA THR A 119 -2.46 8.17 5.86
C THR A 119 -3.28 7.28 6.79
N LEU A 120 -2.86 6.02 6.89
CA LEU A 120 -3.43 5.04 7.79
C LEU A 120 -2.77 5.11 9.18
N GLY A 121 -3.43 4.58 10.20
CA GLY A 121 -2.95 4.52 11.59
C GLY A 121 -3.19 5.79 12.42
N LEU A 122 -3.64 6.88 11.81
CA LEU A 122 -4.11 8.05 12.54
C LEU A 122 -5.50 7.79 13.15
N PRO A 123 -5.84 8.45 14.29
CA PRO A 123 -7.14 8.32 14.93
C PRO A 123 -8.27 9.03 14.16
N PHE A 124 -8.00 9.56 12.97
CA PHE A 124 -8.95 10.24 12.09
C PHE A 124 -8.59 9.99 10.62
N ILE A 125 -9.54 10.29 9.71
CA ILE A 125 -9.35 10.17 8.27
C ILE A 125 -8.48 11.33 7.77
N ARG A 126 -7.40 11.02 7.05
CA ARG A 126 -6.53 12.01 6.38
C ARG A 126 -6.22 11.59 4.95
N THR A 127 -6.70 12.37 4.00
CA THR A 127 -6.34 12.26 2.57
C THR A 127 -5.46 13.45 2.16
N SER A 128 -4.76 13.30 1.03
CA SER A 128 -3.89 14.33 0.48
C SER A 128 -3.75 14.16 -1.03
N VAL A 129 -3.35 15.25 -1.69
CA VAL A 129 -3.01 15.25 -3.12
C VAL A 129 -1.79 14.37 -3.38
N ASP A 130 -1.65 13.97 -4.63
CA ASP A 130 -0.58 13.08 -5.10
C ASP A 130 0.47 13.80 -5.96
N HIS A 131 0.48 15.14 -5.90
CA HIS A 131 1.42 16.02 -6.59
C HIS A 131 2.18 16.93 -5.60
N GLY A 132 3.29 17.51 -6.07
CA GLY A 132 4.07 18.51 -5.33
C GLY A 132 3.45 19.92 -5.37
N THR A 133 4.24 20.92 -5.00
CA THR A 133 3.80 22.32 -4.90
C THR A 133 3.57 23.01 -6.24
N ALA A 134 4.22 22.55 -7.33
CA ALA A 134 4.14 23.15 -8.66
C ALA A 134 4.25 24.69 -8.63
N LEU A 135 5.32 25.21 -8.01
CA LEU A 135 5.52 26.64 -7.76
C LEU A 135 5.45 27.46 -9.06
N GLU A 136 5.91 26.88 -10.15
CA GLU A 136 5.85 27.43 -11.49
C GLU A 136 4.43 27.61 -12.05
N LEU A 137 3.39 27.03 -11.41
CA LEU A 137 1.98 27.20 -11.78
C LEU A 137 1.24 28.16 -10.84
N ALA A 138 1.85 28.56 -9.72
CA ALA A 138 1.22 29.38 -8.70
C ALA A 138 0.75 30.73 -9.28
N GLY A 139 -0.53 31.05 -9.06
CA GLY A 139 -1.15 32.29 -9.56
C GLY A 139 -1.42 32.34 -11.06
N GLN A 140 -1.13 31.28 -11.83
CA GLN A 140 -1.33 31.27 -13.29
C GLN A 140 -2.68 30.72 -13.75
N GLY A 141 -3.48 30.16 -12.85
CA GLY A 141 -4.78 29.53 -13.19
C GLY A 141 -4.66 28.24 -14.00
N LYS A 142 -3.47 27.61 -14.03
CA LYS A 142 -3.18 26.40 -14.81
C LYS A 142 -3.08 25.11 -13.99
N ALA A 143 -3.18 25.20 -12.67
CA ALA A 143 -3.12 24.02 -11.81
C ALA A 143 -4.35 23.14 -12.02
N ASP A 144 -4.13 21.83 -12.18
CA ASP A 144 -5.22 20.86 -12.24
C ASP A 144 -5.70 20.54 -10.82
N VAL A 145 -7.00 20.75 -10.59
CA VAL A 145 -7.66 20.49 -9.30
C VAL A 145 -8.10 19.02 -9.14
N GLY A 146 -7.94 18.19 -10.18
CA GLY A 146 -8.44 16.81 -10.23
C GLY A 146 -7.98 15.94 -9.06
N SER A 147 -6.70 15.96 -8.69
CA SER A 147 -6.19 15.18 -7.55
C SER A 147 -6.82 15.65 -6.23
N PHE A 148 -6.99 16.95 -6.03
CA PHE A 148 -7.60 17.50 -4.82
C PHE A 148 -9.07 17.10 -4.69
N ILE A 149 -9.85 17.23 -5.76
CA ILE A 149 -11.26 16.78 -5.78
C ILE A 149 -11.34 15.29 -5.47
N THR A 150 -10.48 14.48 -6.08
CA THR A 150 -10.45 13.04 -5.84
C THR A 150 -10.13 12.73 -4.37
N ALA A 151 -9.16 13.43 -3.77
CA ALA A 151 -8.80 13.29 -2.36
C ALA A 151 -9.95 13.67 -1.41
N LEU A 152 -10.68 14.73 -1.74
CA LEU A 152 -11.84 15.17 -0.96
C LEU A 152 -13.00 14.17 -1.07
N ASN A 153 -13.33 13.74 -2.28
CA ASN A 153 -14.39 12.75 -2.52
C ASN A 153 -14.09 11.43 -1.82
N LEU A 154 -12.83 11.00 -1.81
CA LEU A 154 -12.44 9.78 -1.10
C LEU A 154 -12.60 9.92 0.42
N ALA A 155 -12.21 11.07 1.00
CA ALA A 155 -12.43 11.33 2.42
C ALA A 155 -13.92 11.29 2.78
N ILE A 156 -14.79 11.89 1.94
CA ILE A 156 -16.25 11.84 2.13
C ILE A 156 -16.75 10.39 2.07
N LYS A 157 -16.29 9.61 1.09
CA LYS A 157 -16.67 8.19 0.99
C LYS A 157 -16.25 7.39 2.23
N MET A 158 -15.03 7.61 2.72
CA MET A 158 -14.56 6.99 3.95
C MET A 158 -15.48 7.36 5.13
N ILE A 159 -15.82 8.64 5.31
CA ILE A 159 -16.75 9.09 6.36
C ILE A 159 -18.10 8.37 6.27
N VAL A 160 -18.67 8.23 5.07
CA VAL A 160 -19.95 7.53 4.87
C VAL A 160 -19.84 6.03 5.20
N ASN A 161 -18.72 5.40 4.86
CA ASN A 161 -18.50 3.98 5.15
C ASN A 161 -18.29 3.68 6.65
N THR A 162 -18.00 4.71 7.46
CA THR A 162 -17.72 4.58 8.90
C THR A 162 -18.86 5.01 9.82
N GLN A 163 -20.00 5.40 9.27
CA GLN A 163 -21.21 5.80 10.01
C GLN A 163 -22.08 4.59 10.36
#